data_AF-A0A0F6A779-F1
#
_entry.id   AF-A0A0F6A779-F1
#
_cell.length_a   1.000
_cell.length_b   1.000
_cell.length_c   1.000
_cell.angle_alpha   90.00
_cell.angle_beta   90.00
_cell.angle_gamma   90.00
#
_symmetry.space_group_name_H-M   'P 1'
#
loop_
_entity.id
_entity.type
_entity.pdbx_description
1 polymer ?
#
loop_
_entity_poly.entity_id
_entity_poly.type
_entity_poly.pdbx_seq_one_letter_code
_entity_poly.pdbx_strand_id
1 'polypeptide(L)'
;MSLARNIENTIYQTLIEKHGEDITNTINKDESLITAGLLDSMDFITMLMNLENTFDIDIDFEDVDPVSFTAINGLVKLLSEQENA
;
A
#
# COMPACT_ATOMS: atom_id res chain seq x y z
N MET A 1 12.90 1.24 -13.65
CA MET A 1 12.07 1.90 -12.61
C MET A 1 12.04 0.93 -11.43
N SER A 2 12.22 1.39 -10.20
CA SER A 2 12.22 0.51 -9.02
C SER A 2 10.78 0.09 -8.68
N LEU A 3 10.58 -1.18 -8.29
CA LEU A 3 9.28 -1.72 -7.87
C LEU A 3 8.61 -0.86 -6.80
N ALA A 4 9.39 -0.40 -5.82
CA ALA A 4 8.94 0.49 -4.74
C ALA A 4 8.18 1.72 -5.25
N ARG A 5 8.69 2.36 -6.32
CA ARG A 5 8.04 3.53 -6.92
C ARG A 5 6.75 3.16 -7.66
N ASN A 6 6.69 1.98 -8.26
CA ASN A 6 5.47 1.52 -8.94
C ASN A 6 4.38 1.18 -7.92
N ILE A 7 4.73 0.51 -6.82
CA ILE A 7 3.81 0.21 -5.70
C ILE A 7 3.26 1.51 -5.11
N GLU A 8 4.15 2.44 -4.77
CA GLU A 8 3.77 3.74 -4.21
C GLU A 8 2.79 4.47 -5.14
N ASN A 9 3.06 4.49 -6.44
CA ASN A 9 2.16 5.06 -7.44
C ASN A 9 0.79 4.37 -7.47
N THR A 10 0.74 3.04 -7.44
CA THR A 10 -0.54 2.28 -7.42
C THR A 10 -1.36 2.63 -6.19
N ILE A 11 -0.73 2.70 -5.01
CA ILE A 11 -1.41 3.11 -3.77
C ILE A 11 -1.99 4.52 -3.91
N TYR A 12 -1.20 5.46 -4.44
CA TYR A 12 -1.69 6.82 -4.70
C TYR A 12 -2.85 6.86 -5.69
N GLN A 13 -2.81 6.08 -6.77
CA GLN A 13 -3.92 6.01 -7.72
C GLN A 13 -5.20 5.51 -7.06
N THR A 14 -5.14 4.43 -6.28
CA THR A 14 -6.31 3.92 -5.53
C THR A 14 -6.89 4.97 -4.58
N LEU A 15 -6.04 5.73 -3.91
CA LEU A 15 -6.47 6.80 -3.00
C LEU A 15 -7.09 7.99 -3.73
N ILE A 16 -6.51 8.40 -4.86
CA ILE A 16 -7.03 9.47 -5.71
C ILE A 16 -8.37 9.08 -6.32
N GLU A 17 -8.54 7.84 -6.77
CA GLU A 17 -9.80 7.34 -7.29
C GLU A 17 -10.92 7.37 -6.24
N LYS A 18 -10.59 7.14 -4.97
CA LYS A 18 -11.56 7.07 -3.87
C LYS A 18 -11.87 8.42 -3.23
N HIS A 19 -10.86 9.28 -3.04
CA HIS A 19 -10.96 10.54 -2.29
C HIS A 19 -10.71 11.80 -3.13
N GLY A 20 -10.21 11.66 -4.37
CA GLY A 20 -9.76 12.76 -5.21
C GLY A 20 -8.30 13.13 -5.02
N GLU A 21 -7.79 14.01 -5.87
CA GLU A 21 -6.36 14.39 -5.89
C GLU A 21 -5.88 15.11 -4.61
N ASP A 22 -6.79 15.76 -3.89
CA ASP A 22 -6.47 16.57 -2.71
C ASP A 22 -5.85 15.77 -1.56
N ILE A 23 -6.14 14.46 -1.49
CA ILE A 23 -5.65 13.60 -0.41
C ILE A 23 -4.12 13.43 -0.42
N THR A 24 -3.50 13.58 -1.59
CA THR A 24 -2.04 13.42 -1.76
C THR A 24 -1.23 14.43 -0.94
N ASN A 25 -1.82 15.59 -0.62
CA ASN A 25 -1.17 16.65 0.15
C ASN A 25 -1.31 16.47 1.67
N THR A 26 -2.27 15.67 2.12
CA THR A 26 -2.61 15.50 3.55
C THR A 26 -2.21 14.13 4.08
N ILE A 27 -1.84 13.20 3.21
CA ILE A 27 -1.53 11.83 3.61
C ILE A 27 -0.23 11.76 4.42
N ASN A 28 -0.28 11.03 5.53
CA ASN A 28 0.89 10.65 6.28
C ASN A 28 1.30 9.23 5.87
N LYS A 29 2.52 9.07 5.33
CA LYS A 29 3.02 7.78 4.83
C LYS A 29 3.35 6.77 5.93
N ASP A 30 3.54 7.24 7.16
CA ASP A 30 3.81 6.40 8.33
C ASP A 30 2.54 6.07 9.12
N GLU A 31 1.39 6.61 8.72
CA GLU A 31 0.09 6.33 9.33
C GLU A 31 -0.64 5.24 8.57
N SER A 32 -1.38 4.41 9.32
CA SER A 32 -2.20 3.36 8.72
C SER A 32 -3.31 3.99 7.87
N LEU A 33 -3.40 3.54 6.61
CA LEU A 33 -4.44 3.97 5.66
C LEU A 33 -5.85 3.64 6.17
N ILE A 34 -5.96 2.60 6.98
CA ILE A 34 -7.23 2.16 7.58
C ILE A 34 -7.60 3.07 8.75
N THR A 35 -6.67 3.32 9.68
CA THR A 35 -6.95 4.18 10.84
C THR A 35 -7.15 5.64 10.47
N ALA A 36 -6.47 6.10 9.41
CA ALA A 36 -6.65 7.43 8.84
C ALA A 36 -8.02 7.60 8.13
N GLY A 37 -8.79 6.51 7.97
CA GLY A 37 -10.09 6.52 7.30
C GLY A 37 -10.01 6.66 5.78
N LEU A 38 -8.84 6.38 5.19
CA LEU A 38 -8.59 6.48 3.75
C LEU A 38 -9.01 5.21 3.02
N LEU A 39 -8.81 4.06 3.64
CA LEU A 39 -9.28 2.78 3.10
C LEU A 39 -10.09 2.09 4.18
N ASP A 40 -11.17 1.42 3.80
CA ASP A 40 -11.73 0.41 4.68
C ASP A 40 -10.94 -0.90 4.56
N SER A 41 -11.22 -1.85 5.46
CA SER A 41 -10.52 -3.15 5.45
C SER A 41 -10.70 -3.92 4.13
N MET A 42 -11.81 -3.73 3.43
CA MET A 42 -12.10 -4.44 2.17
C MET A 42 -11.39 -3.80 0.98
N ASP A 43 -11.35 -2.48 0.92
CA ASP A 43 -10.57 -1.73 -0.06
C ASP A 43 -9.09 -2.05 0.09
N PHE A 44 -8.61 -2.10 1.33
CA PHE A 44 -7.22 -2.42 1.62
C PHE A 44 -6.86 -3.82 1.11
N ILE A 45 -7.66 -4.84 1.42
CA ILE A 45 -7.45 -6.20 0.89
C ILE A 45 -7.53 -6.22 -0.64
N THR A 46 -8.46 -5.48 -1.25
CA THR A 46 -8.57 -5.37 -2.71
C THR A 46 -7.33 -4.73 -3.33
N MET A 47 -6.79 -3.70 -2.68
CA MET A 47 -5.53 -3.07 -3.09
C MET A 47 -4.36 -4.04 -3.00
N LEU A 48 -4.25 -4.81 -1.91
CA LEU A 48 -3.20 -5.84 -1.75
C LEU A 48 -3.26 -6.87 -2.87
N MET A 49 -4.45 -7.45 -3.14
CA MET A 49 -4.63 -8.41 -4.23
C MET A 49 -4.29 -7.81 -5.59
N ASN A 50 -4.61 -6.53 -5.82
CA ASN A 50 -4.25 -5.85 -7.06
C ASN A 50 -2.73 -5.67 -7.18
N LEU A 51 -2.04 -5.36 -6.08
CA LEU A 51 -0.57 -5.25 -6.05
C LEU A 51 0.09 -6.60 -6.34
N GLU A 52 -0.37 -7.68 -5.69
CA GLU A 52 0.09 -9.06 -5.95
C GLU A 52 -0.03 -9.42 -7.42
N ASN A 53 -1.23 -9.27 -7.99
CA ASN A 53 -1.48 -9.61 -9.39
C ASN A 53 -0.75 -8.69 -10.38
N THR A 54 -0.56 -7.42 -10.05
CA THR A 54 0.09 -6.44 -10.96
C THR A 54 1.60 -6.66 -11.00
N PHE A 55 2.19 -7.03 -9.86
CA PHE A 55 3.63 -7.18 -9.73
C PHE A 55 4.11 -8.63 -9.70
N ASP A 56 3.18 -9.59 -9.75
CA ASP A 56 3.45 -11.04 -9.65
C ASP A 56 4.26 -11.37 -8.38
N ILE A 57 3.87 -10.76 -7.25
CA ILE A 57 4.48 -10.93 -5.93
C ILE A 57 3.51 -11.65 -5.00
N ASP A 58 4.06 -12.38 -4.03
CA ASP A 58 3.31 -13.05 -2.97
C ASP A 58 3.54 -12.30 -1.66
N ILE A 59 2.49 -11.72 -1.06
CA ILE A 59 2.65 -10.90 0.13
C ILE A 59 2.55 -11.79 1.37
N ASP A 60 3.71 -12.04 1.97
CA ASP A 60 3.77 -12.71 3.26
C ASP A 60 3.52 -11.73 4.42
N PHE A 61 2.47 -11.99 5.20
CA PHE A 61 2.10 -11.22 6.39
C PHE A 61 2.43 -11.95 7.70
N GLU A 62 2.99 -13.16 7.65
CA GLU A 62 3.10 -14.06 8.81
C GLU A 62 3.94 -13.44 9.95
N ASP A 63 4.99 -12.68 9.61
CA ASP A 63 5.89 -12.01 10.57
C ASP A 63 5.76 -10.46 10.58
N VAL A 64 4.70 -9.91 9.96
CA VAL A 64 4.57 -8.46 9.78
C VAL A 64 3.50 -7.88 10.70
N ASP A 65 3.88 -6.83 11.44
CA ASP A 65 2.94 -6.10 12.30
C ASP A 65 1.86 -5.37 11.46
N PRO A 66 0.56 -5.61 11.72
CA PRO A 66 -0.55 -4.93 11.05
C PRO A 66 -0.47 -3.42 11.04
N VAL A 67 0.03 -2.81 12.11
CA VAL A 67 0.16 -1.35 12.17
C VAL A 67 1.23 -0.87 11.19
N SER A 68 2.29 -1.66 11.04
CA SER A 68 3.40 -1.34 10.15
C SER A 68 3.02 -1.51 8.67
N PHE A 69 2.43 -2.65 8.26
CA PHE A 69 2.11 -2.87 6.83
C PHE A 69 0.84 -2.16 6.36
N THR A 70 -0.01 -1.64 7.26
CA THR A 70 -1.17 -0.84 6.82
C THR A 70 -0.82 0.61 6.47
N ALA A 71 0.43 1.03 6.71
CA ALA A 71 0.96 2.33 6.29
C ALA A 71 1.65 2.24 4.93
N ILE A 72 1.68 3.35 4.17
CA ILE A 72 2.28 3.40 2.82
C ILE A 72 3.74 2.97 2.86
N ASN A 73 4.54 3.53 3.77
CA ASN A 73 5.95 3.22 3.86
C ASN A 73 6.19 1.75 4.25
N GLY A 74 5.36 1.18 5.12
CA GLY A 74 5.46 -0.22 5.49
C GLY A 74 5.10 -1.15 4.34
N LEU A 75 4.05 -0.83 3.57
CA LEU A 75 3.69 -1.57 2.36
C LEU A 75 4.78 -1.52 1.30
N VAL A 76 5.26 -0.32 0.97
CA VAL A 76 6.32 -0.15 -0.03
C VAL A 76 7.57 -0.93 0.39
N LYS A 77 7.93 -0.89 1.68
CA LYS A 77 9.05 -1.65 2.22
C LYS A 77 8.83 -3.15 2.09
N LEU A 78 7.72 -3.67 2.63
CA LEU A 78 7.36 -5.09 2.60
C LEU A 78 7.43 -5.67 1.18
N LEU A 79 6.82 -4.98 0.23
CA LEU A 79 6.73 -5.42 -1.15
C LEU A 79 8.04 -5.24 -1.93
N SER A 80 8.87 -4.27 -1.56
CA SER A 80 10.20 -4.11 -2.15
C SER A 80 11.23 -5.13 -1.66
N GLU A 81 11.04 -5.66 -0.45
CA GLU A 81 11.89 -6.73 0.10
C GLU A 81 11.65 -8.05 -0.64
N GLN A 82 10.40 -8.30 -1.08
CA GLN A 82 10.00 -9.47 -1.89
C GLN A 82 10.64 -9.47 -3.30
N GLU A 83 11.07 -8.33 -3.85
CA GLU A 83 11.76 -8.26 -5.16
C GLU A 83 13.17 -8.88 -5.12
N ASN A 84 13.80 -8.95 -3.94
CA ASN A 84 15.18 -9.42 -3.76
C ASN A 84 15.29 -10.79 -3.10
N ALA A 85 14.16 -11.46 -2.83
CA ALA A 85 14.11 -12.82 -2.26
C ALA A 85 14.11 -13.88 -3.37
#